data_AF-A0A5B0BKI0-F1
#
_entry.id   AF-A0A5B0BKI0-F1
#
_cell.length_a   1.000
_cell.length_b   1.000
_cell.length_c   1.000
_cell.angle_alpha   90.00
_cell.angle_beta   90.00
_cell.angle_gamma   90.00
#
_symmetry.space_group_name_H-M   'P 1'
#
loop_
_entity.id
_entity.type
_entity.pdbx_description
1 polymer ?
#
loop_
_entity_poly.entity_id
_entity_poly.type
_entity_poly.pdbx_seq_one_letter_code
_entity_poly.pdbx_strand_id
1 'polypeptide(L)'
;MAALLHLSGESQTGLAAALGVSQAQVSRRQSGTAAWSLADCEAVAAHYGIDVLDLLSGPTRAVESLRAERRRAPGRRAGAGRAL
;
A
#
# COMPACT_ATOMS: atom_id res chain seq x y z
N MET A 1 2.15 6.54 0.98
CA MET A 1 1.85 5.11 1.26
C MET A 1 0.49 4.65 0.72
N ALA A 2 -0.57 5.46 0.79
CA ALA A 2 -1.88 5.10 0.21
C ALA A 2 -1.81 4.70 -1.29
N ALA A 3 -0.90 5.31 -2.06
CA ALA A 3 -0.64 4.93 -3.45
C ALA A 3 -0.19 3.46 -3.60
N LEU A 4 0.60 2.92 -2.67
CA LEU A 4 1.03 1.52 -2.71
C LEU A 4 -0.14 0.57 -2.49
N LEU A 5 -1.00 0.83 -1.48
CA LEU A 5 -2.26 0.10 -1.27
C LEU A 5 -3.13 0.13 -2.53
N HIS A 6 -3.28 1.31 -3.12
CA HIS A 6 -4.10 1.48 -4.31
C HIS A 6 -3.56 0.65 -5.48
N LEU A 7 -2.25 0.67 -5.72
CA LEU A 7 -1.64 -0.07 -6.82
C LEU A 7 -1.55 -1.58 -6.57
N SER A 8 -1.31 -2.01 -5.34
CA SER A 8 -1.27 -3.45 -5.01
C SER A 8 -2.65 -4.08 -4.89
N GLY A 9 -3.69 -3.25 -4.68
CA GLY A 9 -5.03 -3.73 -4.35
C GLY A 9 -5.19 -4.19 -2.91
N GLU A 10 -4.22 -3.89 -2.06
CA GLU A 10 -4.24 -4.21 -0.64
C GLU A 10 -5.12 -3.21 0.15
N SER A 11 -5.72 -3.70 1.23
CA SER A 11 -6.50 -2.88 2.15
C SER A 11 -5.65 -2.32 3.29
N GLN A 12 -6.09 -1.22 3.92
CA GLN A 12 -5.42 -0.72 5.13
C GLN A 12 -5.39 -1.76 6.26
N THR A 13 -6.41 -2.62 6.38
CA THR A 13 -6.44 -3.73 7.34
C THR A 13 -5.35 -4.77 7.07
N GLY A 14 -5.10 -5.09 5.80
CA GLY A 14 -4.02 -6.00 5.41
C GLY A 14 -2.65 -5.46 5.80
N LEU A 15 -2.40 -4.20 5.47
CA LEU A 15 -1.16 -3.52 5.88
C LEU A 15 -1.04 -3.41 7.40
N ALA A 16 -2.13 -3.10 8.10
CA ALA A 16 -2.14 -3.01 9.56
C ALA A 16 -1.75 -4.34 10.22
N ALA A 17 -2.28 -5.46 9.71
CA ALA A 17 -1.92 -6.79 10.17
C ALA A 17 -0.43 -7.11 9.94
N ALA A 18 0.12 -6.75 8.77
CA ALA A 18 1.55 -6.94 8.49
C ALA A 18 2.48 -6.11 9.39
N LEU A 19 2.01 -4.92 9.81
CA LEU A 19 2.76 -4.01 10.68
C LEU A 19 2.51 -4.26 12.19
N GLY A 20 1.60 -5.16 12.56
CA GLY A 20 1.23 -5.38 13.96
C GLY A 20 0.53 -4.19 14.63
N VAL A 21 -0.17 -3.34 13.85
CA VAL A 21 -0.90 -2.17 14.34
C VAL A 21 -2.38 -2.26 14.00
N SER A 22 -3.20 -1.34 14.53
CA SER A 22 -4.60 -1.23 14.15
C SER A 22 -4.79 -0.52 12.80
N GLN A 23 -5.87 -0.85 12.09
CA GLN A 23 -6.26 -0.12 10.87
C GLN A 23 -6.49 1.37 11.15
N ALA A 24 -7.00 1.74 12.33
CA ALA A 24 -7.18 3.12 12.73
C ALA A 24 -5.85 3.88 12.82
N GLN A 25 -4.77 3.23 13.28
CA GLN A 25 -3.43 3.82 13.25
C GLN A 25 -2.95 4.06 11.82
N VAL A 26 -3.11 3.08 10.92
CA VAL A 26 -2.76 3.25 9.50
C VAL A 26 -3.55 4.40 8.86
N SER A 27 -4.87 4.46 9.10
CA SER A 27 -5.74 5.52 8.58
C SER A 27 -5.28 6.90 9.01
N ARG A 28 -5.05 7.12 10.31
CA ARG A 28 -4.55 8.40 10.84
C ARG A 28 -3.20 8.81 10.25
N ARG A 29 -2.29 7.84 10.07
CA ARG A 29 -0.99 8.10 9.46
C ARG A 29 -1.07 8.42 7.96
N GLN A 30 -2.06 7.88 7.26
CA GLN A 30 -2.29 8.19 5.85
C GLN A 30 -3.01 9.52 5.63
N SER A 31 -3.87 9.93 6.57
CA SER A 31 -4.51 11.25 6.54
C SER A 31 -3.64 12.38 7.07
N GLY A 32 -2.44 12.06 7.58
CA GLY A 32 -1.50 13.04 8.12
C GLY A 32 -1.83 13.51 9.54
N THR A 33 -2.81 12.90 10.21
CA THR A 33 -3.15 13.22 11.61
C THR A 33 -2.25 12.51 12.63
N ALA A 34 -1.42 11.58 12.18
CA ALA A 34 -0.33 10.98 12.94
C ALA A 34 0.90 10.83 12.06
N ALA A 35 2.10 10.99 12.64
CA ALA A 35 3.34 10.76 11.91
C ALA A 35 3.64 9.26 11.74
N TRP A 36 4.34 8.93 10.67
CA TRP A 36 5.06 7.66 10.54
C TRP A 36 6.38 7.77 11.31
N SER A 37 6.68 6.82 12.19
CA SER A 37 8.04 6.69 12.70
C SER A 37 8.95 6.11 11.61
N LEU A 38 10.26 6.29 11.72
CA LEU A 38 11.20 5.70 10.77
C LEU A 38 11.11 4.16 10.75
N ALA A 39 10.95 3.54 11.92
CA ALA A 39 10.77 2.10 12.04
C ALA A 39 9.48 1.61 11.34
N ASP A 40 8.39 2.39 11.41
CA ASP A 40 7.18 2.06 10.66
C ASP A 40 7.41 2.19 9.14
N CYS A 41 8.18 3.19 8.70
CA CYS A 41 8.55 3.34 7.29
C CYS A 41 9.39 2.16 6.78
N GLU A 42 10.36 1.69 7.56
CA GLU A 42 11.15 0.50 7.24
C GLU A 42 10.28 -0.74 7.15
N ALA A 43 9.35 -0.94 8.09
CA ALA A 43 8.41 -2.06 8.08
C ALA A 43 7.48 -2.03 6.85
N VAL A 44 7.00 -0.84 6.45
CA VAL A 44 6.22 -0.66 5.21
C VAL A 44 7.07 -0.99 3.98
N ALA A 45 8.30 -0.50 3.92
CA ALA A 45 9.22 -0.74 2.80
C ALA A 45 9.51 -2.25 2.65
N ALA A 46 9.81 -2.92 3.76
CA ALA A 46 10.02 -4.37 3.82
C ALA A 46 8.77 -5.14 3.36
N HIS A 47 7.57 -4.74 3.83
CA HIS A 47 6.31 -5.37 3.42
C HIS A 47 6.08 -5.30 1.91
N TYR A 48 6.38 -4.17 1.28
CA TYR A 48 6.24 -4.00 -0.18
C TYR A 48 7.45 -4.49 -0.98
N GLY A 49 8.56 -4.85 -0.32
CA GLY A 49 9.80 -5.27 -0.97
C GLY A 49 10.47 -4.15 -1.78
N ILE A 50 10.41 -2.91 -1.29
CA ILE A 50 11.05 -1.72 -1.87
C ILE A 50 12.09 -1.14 -0.91
N ASP A 51 12.99 -0.29 -1.40
CA ASP A 51 13.93 0.43 -0.54
C ASP A 51 13.20 1.51 0.28
N VAL A 52 13.61 1.72 1.54
CA VAL A 52 13.00 2.73 2.41
C VAL A 52 13.25 4.16 1.90
N LEU A 53 14.36 4.43 1.25
CA LEU A 53 14.64 5.73 0.63
C LEU A 53 13.74 5.96 -0.59
N ASP A 54 13.44 4.92 -1.37
CA ASP A 54 12.46 5.00 -2.46
C ASP A 54 11.04 5.28 -1.91
N LEU A 55 10.69 4.70 -0.75
CA LEU A 55 9.44 5.00 -0.04
C LEU A 55 9.36 6.46 0.43
N LEU A 56 10.45 6.98 1.02
CA LEU A 56 10.53 8.34 1.57
C LEU A 56 10.70 9.42 0.50
N SER A 57 11.17 9.06 -0.69
CA SER A 57 11.27 9.95 -1.86
C SER A 57 9.90 10.38 -2.41
N GLY A 58 8.82 9.75 -1.94
CA GLY A 58 7.45 10.14 -2.24
C GLY A 58 6.67 9.10 -3.03
N PRO A 59 5.37 9.35 -3.27
CA PRO A 59 4.46 8.36 -3.82
C PRO A 59 4.85 7.88 -5.22
N THR A 60 5.35 8.76 -6.09
CA THR A 60 5.77 8.38 -7.46
C THR A 60 6.91 7.36 -7.42
N ARG A 61 8.00 7.68 -6.71
CA ARG A 61 9.18 6.83 -6.62
C ARG A 61 8.91 5.48 -5.96
N ALA A 62 8.12 5.49 -4.89
CA ALA A 62 7.72 4.27 -4.19
C ALA A 62 6.96 3.30 -5.12
N VAL A 63 6.08 3.85 -5.97
CA VAL A 63 5.27 3.08 -6.91
C VAL A 63 6.10 2.54 -8.08
N GLU A 64 7.03 3.32 -8.61
CA GLU A 64 7.97 2.87 -9.65
C GLU A 64 8.81 1.68 -9.17
N SER A 65 9.18 1.69 -7.89
CA SER A 65 9.99 0.65 -7.25
C SER A 65 9.19 -0.63 -6.93
N LEU A 66 7.86 -0.57 -6.99
CA LEU A 66 7.00 -1.71 -6.72
C LEU A 66 7.11 -2.76 -7.84
N ARG A 67 7.51 -3.97 -7.46
CA ARG A 67 7.62 -5.12 -8.38
C ARG A 67 6.31 -5.44 -9.09
N ALA A 68 6.39 -5.92 -10.32
CA ALA A 68 5.22 -6.16 -11.17
C ALA A 68 4.24 -7.18 -10.55
N GLU A 69 4.73 -8.20 -9.85
CA GLU A 69 3.88 -9.23 -9.22
C GLU A 69 3.03 -8.69 -8.08
N ARG A 70 3.48 -7.59 -7.45
CA ARG A 70 2.76 -6.91 -6.37
C ARG A 70 1.76 -5.89 -6.88
N ARG A 71 1.80 -5.53 -8.16
CA ARG A 71 0.79 -4.65 -8.75
C ARG A 71 -0.49 -5.46 -8.92
N ARG A 72 -1.64 -4.84 -8.66
CA ARG A 72 -2.95 -5.45 -8.89
C ARG A 72 -2.94 -5.99 -10.32
N ALA A 73 -3.11 -7.31 -10.47
CA ALA A 73 -3.29 -7.90 -11.78
C ALA A 73 -4.44 -7.15 -12.48
N PRO A 74 -4.32 -6.78 -13.77
CA PRO A 74 -5.46 -6.28 -14.50
C PRO A 74 -6.51 -7.39 -14.53
N GLY A 75 -7.44 -7.34 -13.58
CA GLY A 75 -8.56 -8.25 -13.53
C GLY A 75 -9.29 -8.09 -14.85
N ARG A 76 -9.39 -9.20 -15.61
CA ARG A 76 -10.38 -9.36 -16.67
C ARG A 76 -11.67 -8.80 -16.08
N ARG A 77 -12.19 -7.70 -16.64
CA ARG A 77 -13.50 -7.17 -16.22
C ARG A 77 -14.48 -8.32 -16.42
N ALA A 78 -14.84 -9.01 -15.35
CA ALA A 78 -15.90 -10.00 -15.36
C ALA A 78 -17.22 -9.23 -15.45
N GLY A 79 -17.48 -8.68 -16.64
CA GLY A 79 -18.82 -8.25 -17.04
C GLY A 79 -19.64 -9.48 -17.39
N ALA A 80 -19.97 -10.27 -16.38
CA ALA A 80 -21.00 -11.28 -16.50
C ALA A 80 -22.36 -10.57 -16.47
N GLY A 81 -23.07 -10.65 -17.59
CA GLY A 81 -24.53 -10.71 -17.70
C GLY A 81 -25.37 -9.63 -17.00
N ARG A 82 -25.83 -8.64 -17.76
CA ARG A 82 -27.21 -8.15 -17.62
C ARG A 82 -28.04 -8.81 -18.70
N ALA A 83 -28.70 -9.90 -18.33
CA ALA A 83 -29.84 -10.41 -19.07
C ALA A 83 -31.03 -9.47 -18.83
N LEU A 84 -31.62 -8.99 -19.92
CA LEU A 84 -33.02 -8.57 -20.03
C LEU A 84 -33.55 -9.12 -21.35
#